data_AF-A0A7Y8JAG0-F1
#
_entry.id   AF-A0A7Y8JAG0-F1
#
_cell.length_a   1.000
_cell.length_b   1.000
_cell.length_c   1.000
_cell.angle_alpha   90.00
_cell.angle_beta   90.00
_cell.angle_gamma   90.00
#
_symmetry.space_group_name_H-M   'P 1'
#
loop_
_entity.id
_entity.type
_entity.pdbx_description
1 polymer ?
#
loop_
_entity_poly.entity_id
_entity_poly.type
_entity_poly.pdbx_seq_one_letter_code
_entity_poly.pdbx_strand_id
1 'polypeptide(L)'
;MPTFNDFISTLKNDLLDYAKENLEEYKNEILKDGNAFIEKTKGDLKRWTEGLASGALSKADFEFLLKGKKDLAQMEALKQLGLSKIRISKITNGIIDVVIGSAFKTFL
;
A
#
# COMPACT_ATOMS: atom_id res chain seq x y z
N MET A 1 -14.41 -14.01 10.60
CA MET A 1 -13.89 -12.66 10.31
C MET A 1 -12.68 -12.80 9.41
N PRO A 2 -12.48 -11.88 8.43
CA PRO A 2 -11.28 -11.81 7.62
C PRO A 2 -10.04 -11.69 8.50
N THR A 3 -8.94 -12.30 8.07
CA THR A 3 -7.66 -12.31 8.78
C THR A 3 -6.67 -11.33 8.14
N PHE A 4 -5.58 -11.04 8.84
CA PHE A 4 -4.47 -10.29 8.25
C PHE A 4 -3.91 -10.96 6.99
N ASN A 5 -3.94 -12.31 6.91
CA ASN A 5 -3.48 -13.02 5.72
C ASN A 5 -4.42 -12.80 4.52
N ASP A 6 -5.74 -12.70 4.76
CA ASP A 6 -6.72 -12.39 3.71
C ASP A 6 -6.50 -10.98 3.16
N PHE A 7 -6.16 -10.03 4.04
CA PHE A 7 -5.77 -8.68 3.65
C PHE A 7 -4.48 -8.68 2.81
N ILE A 8 -3.42 -9.38 3.24
CA ILE A 8 -2.18 -9.45 2.45
C ILE A 8 -2.40 -10.10 1.09
N SER A 9 -3.28 -11.11 1.00
CA SER A 9 -3.66 -11.73 -0.27
C SER A 9 -4.37 -10.74 -1.19
N THR A 10 -5.38 -10.03 -0.65
CA THR A 10 -6.13 -8.98 -1.37
C THR A 10 -5.21 -7.87 -1.87
N LEU A 11 -4.34 -7.38 -0.98
CA LEU A 11 -3.39 -6.32 -1.27
C LEU A 11 -2.40 -6.70 -2.37
N LYS A 12 -1.88 -7.93 -2.37
CA LYS A 12 -0.96 -8.38 -3.44
C LYS A 12 -1.64 -8.38 -4.81
N ASN A 13 -2.90 -8.79 -4.88
CA ASN A 13 -3.67 -8.78 -6.11
C ASN A 13 -3.98 -7.36 -6.56
N ASP A 14 -4.51 -6.52 -5.66
CA ASP A 14 -4.87 -5.13 -5.98
C ASP A 14 -3.61 -4.31 -6.38
N LEU A 15 -2.44 -4.57 -5.77
CA LEU A 15 -1.18 -3.94 -6.16
C LEU A 15 -0.70 -4.39 -7.55
N LEU A 16 -0.88 -5.68 -7.88
CA LEU A 16 -0.57 -6.20 -9.20
C LEU A 16 -1.47 -5.56 -10.27
N ASP A 17 -2.76 -5.42 -9.99
CA ASP A 17 -3.71 -4.83 -10.93
C ASP A 17 -3.46 -3.33 -11.10
N TYR A 18 -3.19 -2.60 -10.00
CA TYR A 18 -2.76 -1.20 -10.07
C TYR A 18 -1.52 -1.01 -10.96
N ALA A 19 -0.51 -1.87 -10.78
CA ALA A 19 0.72 -1.82 -11.56
C ALA A 19 0.45 -2.06 -13.06
N LYS A 20 -0.46 -2.98 -13.40
CA LYS A 20 -0.81 -3.27 -14.79
C LYS A 20 -1.59 -2.13 -15.45
N GLU A 21 -2.60 -1.62 -14.78
CA GLU A 21 -3.54 -0.67 -15.35
C GLU A 21 -2.92 0.72 -15.56
N ASN A 22 -2.03 1.15 -14.67
CA ASN A 22 -1.56 2.53 -14.66
C ASN A 22 -0.16 2.67 -15.26
N LEU A 23 0.68 1.63 -15.17
CA LEU A 23 2.13 1.75 -15.30
C LEU A 23 2.78 0.40 -15.71
N GLU A 24 2.21 -0.35 -16.66
CA GLU A 24 2.73 -1.68 -17.05
C GLU A 24 4.24 -1.66 -17.36
N GLU A 25 4.74 -0.56 -17.94
CA GLU A 25 6.17 -0.32 -18.20
C GLU A 25 7.07 -0.44 -16.95
N TYR A 26 6.56 -0.07 -15.76
CA TYR A 26 7.30 -0.07 -14.49
C TYR A 26 6.73 -1.04 -13.46
N LYS A 27 5.95 -2.02 -13.93
CA LYS A 27 5.23 -2.95 -13.07
C LYS A 27 6.14 -3.68 -12.09
N ASN A 28 7.32 -4.11 -12.55
CA ASN A 28 8.26 -4.85 -11.71
C ASN A 28 8.81 -3.99 -10.57
N GLU A 29 9.12 -2.72 -10.86
CA GLU A 29 9.62 -1.74 -9.91
C GLU A 29 8.55 -1.34 -8.90
N ILE A 30 7.31 -1.15 -9.36
CA ILE A 30 6.13 -0.88 -8.51
C ILE A 30 5.89 -2.04 -7.55
N LEU A 31 5.90 -3.28 -8.07
CA LEU A 31 5.73 -4.46 -7.23
C LEU A 31 6.86 -4.60 -6.22
N LYS A 32 8.11 -4.37 -6.64
CA LYS A 32 9.27 -4.44 -5.76
C LYS A 32 9.19 -3.40 -4.64
N ASP A 33 8.95 -2.14 -4.99
CA ASP A 33 8.91 -1.04 -4.03
C ASP A 33 7.66 -1.09 -3.15
N GLY A 34 6.51 -1.47 -3.71
CA GLY A 34 5.28 -1.68 -2.96
C GLY A 34 5.41 -2.81 -1.94
N ASN A 35 5.98 -3.95 -2.32
CA ASN A 35 6.26 -5.04 -1.37
C ASN A 35 7.26 -4.61 -0.29
N ALA A 36 8.29 -3.83 -0.65
CA ALA A 36 9.24 -3.31 0.34
C ALA A 36 8.57 -2.37 1.34
N PHE A 37 7.63 -1.52 0.88
CA PHE A 37 6.83 -0.68 1.76
C PHE A 37 5.92 -1.50 2.70
N ILE A 38 5.24 -2.52 2.16
CA ILE A 38 4.36 -3.41 2.94
C ILE A 38 5.16 -4.14 4.02
N GLU A 39 6.32 -4.70 3.71
CA GLU A 39 7.15 -5.38 4.71
C GLU A 39 7.67 -4.42 5.78
N LYS A 40 8.09 -3.20 5.41
CA LYS A 40 8.51 -2.16 6.38
C LYS A 40 7.40 -1.71 7.31
N THR A 41 6.15 -1.74 6.86
CA THR A 41 4.97 -1.27 7.62
C THR A 41 4.14 -2.41 8.19
N LYS A 42 4.55 -3.67 8.02
CA LYS A 42 3.78 -4.87 8.36
C LYS A 42 3.29 -4.93 9.80
N GLY A 43 4.14 -4.52 10.76
CA GLY A 43 3.77 -4.49 12.17
C GLY A 43 2.63 -3.50 12.45
N ASP A 44 2.73 -2.30 11.89
CA ASP A 44 1.70 -1.26 11.99
C ASP A 44 0.43 -1.70 11.26
N LEU A 45 0.54 -2.21 10.03
CA LEU A 45 -0.57 -2.72 9.24
C LEU A 45 -1.36 -3.80 9.99
N LYS A 46 -0.67 -4.74 10.64
CA LYS A 46 -1.32 -5.78 11.44
C LYS A 46 -2.16 -5.17 12.56
N ARG A 47 -1.56 -4.29 13.36
CA ARG A 47 -2.26 -3.64 14.48
C ARG A 47 -3.43 -2.78 14.03
N TRP A 48 -3.25 -2.00 12.96
CA TRP A 48 -4.27 -1.07 12.50
C TRP A 48 -5.43 -1.78 11.79
N THR A 49 -5.17 -2.86 11.06
CA THR A 49 -6.25 -3.67 10.46
C THR A 49 -7.04 -4.44 11.52
N GLU A 50 -6.41 -4.91 12.60
CA GLU A 50 -7.12 -5.44 13.78
C GLU A 50 -8.02 -4.37 14.44
N GLY A 51 -7.51 -3.14 14.58
CA GLY A 51 -8.29 -2.00 15.06
C GLY A 51 -9.47 -1.65 14.13
N LEU A 52 -9.25 -1.70 12.82
CA LEU A 52 -10.28 -1.44 11.81
C LEU A 52 -11.37 -2.51 11.85
N ALA A 53 -10.99 -3.79 11.89
CA ALA A 53 -11.91 -4.92 11.93
C ALA A 53 -12.76 -4.96 13.22
N SER A 54 -12.21 -4.47 14.33
CA SER A 54 -12.92 -4.36 15.60
C SER A 54 -13.74 -3.08 15.75
N GLY A 55 -13.63 -2.13 14.81
CA GLY A 55 -14.26 -0.81 14.89
C GLY A 55 -13.58 0.15 15.88
N ALA A 56 -12.46 -0.25 16.49
CA ALA A 56 -11.65 0.58 17.38
C ALA A 56 -10.85 1.67 16.63
N LEU A 57 -10.70 1.52 15.31
CA LEU A 57 -10.05 2.49 14.43
C LEU A 57 -11.02 2.86 13.30
N SER A 58 -11.25 4.15 13.09
CA SER A 58 -12.11 4.62 12.00
C SER A 58 -11.41 4.52 10.65
N LYS A 59 -12.18 4.55 9.54
CA LYS A 59 -11.62 4.63 8.18
C LYS A 59 -10.68 5.83 8.05
N ALA A 60 -11.10 7.00 8.55
CA ALA A 60 -10.32 8.23 8.46
C ALA A 60 -9.00 8.16 9.24
N ASP A 61 -9.01 7.57 10.43
CA ASP A 61 -7.80 7.41 11.23
C ASP A 61 -6.83 6.41 10.58
N PHE A 62 -7.36 5.31 10.04
CA PHE A 62 -6.55 4.34 9.29
C PHE A 62 -5.85 4.99 8.08
N GLU A 63 -6.58 5.77 7.29
CA GLU A 63 -5.99 6.52 6.17
C GLU A 63 -4.92 7.49 6.62
N PHE A 64 -5.20 8.26 7.69
CA PHE A 64 -4.26 9.24 8.22
C PHE A 64 -2.95 8.57 8.66
N LEU A 65 -3.05 7.44 9.37
CA LEU A 65 -1.92 6.65 9.82
C LEU A 65 -1.07 6.14 8.65
N LEU A 66 -1.69 5.60 7.60
CA LEU A 66 -0.95 5.12 6.43
C LEU A 66 -0.30 6.25 5.63
N LYS A 67 -1.01 7.37 5.43
CA LYS A 67 -0.45 8.56 4.77
C LYS A 67 0.76 9.10 5.55
N GLY A 68 0.74 9.03 6.88
CA GLY A 68 1.88 9.35 7.74
C GLY A 68 3.11 8.45 7.58
N LYS A 69 2.97 7.28 6.94
CA LYS A 69 4.09 6.36 6.66
C LYS A 69 4.73 6.58 5.29
N LYS A 70 4.31 7.62 4.55
CA LYS A 70 4.81 7.91 3.19
C LYS A 70 6.34 7.97 3.10
N ASP A 71 7.03 8.49 4.11
CA ASP A 71 8.50 8.57 4.10
C ASP A 71 9.20 7.20 4.14
N LEU A 72 8.51 6.15 4.62
CA LEU A 72 9.01 4.77 4.58
C LEU A 72 8.87 4.15 3.17
N ALA A 73 8.04 4.74 2.32
CA ALA A 73 7.79 4.35 0.95
C ALA A 73 8.91 4.90 0.03
N GLN A 74 10.11 4.36 0.20
CA GLN A 74 11.34 4.90 -0.39
C GLN A 74 11.41 4.82 -1.93
N MET A 75 10.68 3.90 -2.57
CA MET A 75 10.62 3.77 -4.03
C MET A 75 11.98 3.66 -4.72
N GLU A 76 12.89 2.85 -4.17
CA GLU A 76 14.28 2.78 -4.64
C GLU A 76 14.39 2.23 -6.06
N ALA A 77 13.57 1.25 -6.43
CA ALA A 77 13.58 0.71 -7.79
C ALA A 77 13.09 1.76 -8.81
N LEU A 78 12.01 2.48 -8.50
CA LEU A 78 11.50 3.55 -9.35
C LEU A 78 12.47 4.75 -9.45
N LYS A 79 13.21 5.08 -8.39
CA LYS A 79 14.25 6.11 -8.43
C LYS A 79 15.39 5.75 -9.37
N GLN A 80 15.77 4.47 -9.44
CA GLN A 80 16.85 3.98 -10.33
C GLN A 80 16.50 4.12 -11.82
N LEU A 81 15.22 4.20 -12.16
CA LEU A 81 14.75 4.45 -13.53
C LEU A 81 14.92 5.92 -13.98
N GLY A 82 15.36 6.83 -13.10
CA GLY A 82 15.53 8.24 -13.43
C GLY A 82 14.21 9.01 -13.60
N LEU A 83 13.10 8.49 -13.07
CA LEU A 83 11.80 9.16 -13.12
C LEU A 83 11.83 10.49 -12.36
N SER A 84 11.01 11.45 -12.81
CA SER A 84 10.88 12.72 -12.09
C SER A 84 10.31 12.52 -10.68
N LYS A 85 10.69 13.40 -9.74
CA LYS A 85 10.16 13.38 -8.37
C LYS A 85 8.62 13.44 -8.33
N ILE A 86 8.01 14.19 -9.24
CA ILE A 86 6.55 14.29 -9.37
C ILE A 86 5.96 12.94 -9.75
N ARG A 87 6.55 12.24 -10.74
CA ARG A 87 6.08 10.93 -11.17
C ARG A 87 6.22 9.91 -10.05
N ILE A 88 7.37 9.85 -9.38
CA ILE A 88 7.57 8.96 -8.22
C ILE A 88 6.53 9.25 -7.13
N SER A 89 6.32 10.52 -6.76
CA SER A 89 5.33 10.85 -5.72
C SER A 89 3.90 10.45 -6.11
N LYS A 90 3.53 10.52 -7.40
CA LYS A 90 2.21 10.06 -7.85
C LYS A 90 2.08 8.55 -7.67
N ILE A 91 3.11 7.79 -8.02
CA ILE A 91 3.15 6.33 -7.85
C ILE A 91 3.09 5.96 -6.38
N THR A 92 3.88 6.63 -5.52
CA THR A 92 3.88 6.40 -4.07
C THR A 92 2.49 6.60 -3.47
N ASN A 93 1.81 7.69 -3.83
CA ASN A 93 0.45 7.94 -3.33
C ASN A 93 -0.51 6.85 -3.79
N GLY A 94 -0.46 6.44 -5.06
CA GLY A 94 -1.32 5.36 -5.57
C GLY A 94 -1.06 4.01 -4.87
N ILE A 95 0.19 3.67 -4.55
CA ILE A 95 0.49 2.46 -3.76
C ILE A 95 -0.14 2.57 -2.36
N ILE A 96 -0.05 3.72 -1.70
CA ILE A 96 -0.66 3.93 -0.37
C ILE A 96 -2.19 3.81 -0.47
N ASP A 97 -2.79 4.39 -1.51
CA ASP A 97 -4.23 4.32 -1.75
C ASP A 97 -4.69 2.88 -2.01
N VAL A 98 -3.89 2.06 -2.72
CA VAL A 98 -4.16 0.62 -2.88
C VAL A 98 -4.14 -0.09 -1.53
N VAL A 99 -3.15 0.17 -0.66
CA VAL A 99 -3.10 -0.43 0.68
C VAL A 99 -4.35 -0.09 1.51
N ILE A 100 -4.79 1.17 1.44
CA ILE A 100 -6.02 1.65 2.09
C ILE A 100 -7.25 0.92 1.52
N GLY A 101 -7.39 0.91 0.19
CA GLY A 101 -8.50 0.29 -0.50
C GLY A 101 -8.61 -1.20 -0.20
N SER A 102 -7.50 -1.92 -0.22
CA SER A 102 -7.46 -3.35 0.12
C SER A 102 -7.87 -3.60 1.57
N ALA A 103 -7.41 -2.79 2.52
CA ALA A 103 -7.82 -2.92 3.92
C ALA A 103 -9.33 -2.73 4.08
N PHE A 104 -9.91 -1.73 3.43
CA PHE A 104 -11.34 -1.49 3.47
C PHE A 104 -12.12 -2.61 2.82
N LYS A 105 -11.71 -3.05 1.63
CA LYS A 105 -12.33 -4.17 0.90
C LYS A 105 -12.28 -5.47 1.70
N THR A 106 -11.24 -5.69 2.50
CA THR A 106 -11.11 -6.91 3.30
C THR A 106 -11.93 -6.85 4.58
N PHE A 107 -11.94 -5.74 5.32
CA PHE A 107 -12.45 -5.71 6.70
C PHE A 107 -13.79 -5.00 6.89
N LEU A 108 -14.31 -4.30 5.88
CA LEU A 108 -15.50 -3.45 5.96
C LEU A 108 -16.51 -3.81 4.86
#